data_AF-W6YDC6-F1
#
_entry.id   AF-W6YDC6-F1
#
_cell.length_a   1.000
_cell.length_b   1.000
_cell.length_c   1.000
_cell.angle_alpha   90.00
_cell.angle_beta   90.00
_cell.angle_gamma   90.00
#
_symmetry.space_group_name_H-M   'P 1'
#
loop_
_entity.id
_entity.type
_entity.pdbx_description
1 polymer ?
#
loop_
_entity_poly.entity_id
_entity_poly.type
_entity_poly.pdbx_seq_one_letter_code
_entity_poly.pdbx_strand_id
1 'polypeptide(L)'
;MSDQPLSMEQLETKVFGEITNLLTKLPRPDKPADDIESNTVRIFNDSEFSTNYHDIDIDDFLGDVRHKMYNNVHNQANWILWNLPLGTVMTMTEHNTPLEKGQAVFDLNNCGRCIDLVGTGKTEAVDLGKMGMADCIKAFFWRKVDLKMGAFELWDYKMQDTKENEMGARQIIFLGEWAPGTVHPLWNWNMTDKVSSARWNSLIDRQTVTLFEHIDGGGNRYENIKGWGKHKEEKDFHNLDFGDKVSSFKWHSINPVKEKVEPIKITPDQSNTSIEQGVESGTNDSDQVQQGKVTIGKTKTREVTVESTDTTASSVAASLKTTTKAGVEGVSTMEVEWSLAVEHSWSHSGTTANKTTTTDAIIIEQGFNISPHRTYTAKLEVRVGRLENKLYKTTATRWYEQNVAGSTKDGKLYKRIEPVYINVTGSLHFTTHLELHETPIPKSIVNQAIDQGQKVGNNVVDKSQEKAGELKGKGQKLFGDLKNGTSVLPG
;
A
#
# COMPACT_ATOMS: atom_id res chain seq x y z
N MET A 1 -19.25 -18.60 3.25
CA MET A 1 -18.73 -17.37 2.61
C MET A 1 -17.25 -17.36 2.95
N SER A 2 -16.36 -17.38 1.95
CA SER A 2 -14.93 -17.45 2.22
C SER A 2 -14.47 -16.12 2.83
N ASP A 3 -13.94 -16.15 4.06
CA ASP A 3 -13.27 -15.04 4.74
C ASP A 3 -11.92 -14.70 4.10
N GLN A 4 -11.85 -14.63 2.76
CA GLN A 4 -10.71 -14.01 2.11
C GLN A 4 -10.86 -12.49 2.25
N PRO A 5 -9.88 -11.79 2.86
CA PRO A 5 -9.91 -10.34 2.91
C PRO A 5 -9.90 -9.78 1.49
N LEU A 6 -10.77 -8.80 1.23
CA LEU A 6 -10.81 -8.11 -0.06
C LEU A 6 -9.42 -7.52 -0.36
N SER A 7 -8.98 -7.63 -1.61
CA SER A 7 -7.82 -6.88 -2.11
C SER A 7 -8.10 -5.37 -2.13
N MET A 8 -7.05 -4.56 -2.22
CA MET A 8 -7.19 -3.09 -2.39
C MET A 8 -8.06 -2.74 -3.60
N GLU A 9 -7.82 -3.38 -4.74
CA GLU A 9 -8.60 -3.19 -5.97
C GLU A 9 -10.10 -3.48 -5.77
N GLN A 10 -10.43 -4.54 -5.02
CA GLN A 10 -11.83 -4.85 -4.70
C GLN A 10 -12.46 -3.84 -3.75
N LEU A 11 -11.70 -3.30 -2.79
CA LEU A 11 -12.17 -2.21 -1.94
C LEU A 11 -12.41 -0.93 -2.73
N GLU A 12 -11.50 -0.59 -3.63
CA GLU A 12 -11.63 0.58 -4.51
C GLU A 12 -12.85 0.47 -5.42
N THR A 13 -13.02 -0.67 -6.08
CA THR A 13 -14.18 -0.94 -6.94
C THR A 13 -15.49 -0.81 -6.15
N LYS A 14 -15.52 -1.35 -4.92
CA LYS A 14 -16.68 -1.23 -4.04
C LYS A 14 -16.97 0.22 -3.67
N VAL A 15 -15.95 1.00 -3.29
CA VAL A 15 -16.12 2.42 -2.93
C VAL A 15 -16.58 3.23 -4.14
N PHE A 16 -16.01 3.01 -5.32
CA PHE A 16 -16.45 3.65 -6.55
C PHE A 16 -17.92 3.35 -6.85
N GLY A 17 -18.36 2.09 -6.68
CA GLY A 17 -19.76 1.71 -6.84
C GLY A 17 -20.68 2.42 -5.84
N GLU A 18 -20.28 2.50 -4.57
CA GLU A 18 -21.04 3.23 -3.53
C GLU A 18 -21.17 4.73 -3.86
N ILE A 19 -20.06 5.39 -4.23
CA ILE A 19 -20.06 6.80 -4.61
C ILE A 19 -20.93 7.06 -5.84
N THR A 20 -20.84 6.22 -6.86
CA THR A 20 -21.63 6.38 -8.10
C THR A 20 -23.15 6.23 -7.86
N ASN A 21 -23.54 5.51 -6.80
CA ASN A 21 -24.93 5.40 -6.39
C ASN A 21 -25.43 6.61 -5.58
N LEU A 22 -24.52 7.42 -5.03
CA LEU A 22 -24.84 8.64 -4.29
C LEU A 22 -24.98 9.87 -5.21
N LEU A 23 -24.39 9.83 -6.40
CA LEU A 23 -24.59 10.86 -7.43
C LEU A 23 -26.03 10.83 -7.95
N THR A 24 -26.57 12.00 -8.25
CA THR A 24 -27.91 12.10 -8.86
C THR A 24 -27.92 11.36 -10.20
N LYS A 25 -28.91 10.50 -10.44
CA LYS A 25 -29.03 9.79 -11.72
C LYS A 25 -29.49 10.76 -12.80
N LEU A 26 -28.94 10.59 -14.01
CA LEU A 26 -29.41 11.31 -15.18
C LEU A 26 -30.84 10.87 -15.54
N PRO A 27 -31.65 11.75 -16.17
CA PRO A 27 -33.03 11.43 -16.51
C PRO A 27 -33.04 10.36 -17.60
N ARG A 28 -33.64 9.21 -17.30
CA ARG A 28 -33.68 8.07 -18.21
C ARG A 28 -34.77 8.25 -19.28
N PRO A 29 -34.55 7.75 -20.51
CA PRO A 29 -35.64 7.50 -21.44
C PRO A 29 -36.70 6.56 -20.84
N ASP A 30 -37.96 6.73 -21.22
CA ASP A 30 -39.07 5.90 -20.72
C ASP A 30 -39.03 4.47 -21.28
N LYS A 31 -38.26 4.24 -22.36
CA LYS A 31 -38.02 2.93 -22.95
C LYS A 31 -36.88 2.20 -22.22
N PRO A 32 -36.99 0.88 -22.02
CA PRO A 32 -35.87 0.08 -21.50
C PRO A 32 -34.71 0.12 -22.50
N ALA A 33 -33.50 0.25 -21.97
CA ALA A 33 -32.28 0.26 -22.77
C ALA A 33 -31.76 -1.18 -22.94
N ASP A 34 -31.30 -1.49 -24.15
CA ASP A 34 -30.53 -2.71 -24.41
C ASP A 34 -29.12 -2.58 -23.83
N ASP A 35 -28.51 -3.71 -23.50
CA ASP A 35 -27.11 -3.73 -23.07
C ASP A 35 -26.16 -3.44 -24.25
N ILE A 36 -25.13 -2.64 -23.98
CA ILE A 36 -24.06 -2.36 -24.93
C ILE A 36 -22.71 -2.87 -24.39
N GLU A 37 -21.74 -3.02 -25.29
CA GLU A 37 -20.39 -3.47 -24.95
C GLU A 37 -19.73 -2.53 -23.93
N SER A 38 -18.85 -3.09 -23.10
CA SER A 38 -18.06 -2.26 -22.17
C SER A 38 -17.19 -1.28 -22.96
N ASN A 39 -16.76 -0.19 -22.31
CA ASN A 39 -15.97 0.88 -22.92
C ASN A 39 -16.71 1.68 -24.02
N THR A 40 -18.00 1.42 -24.25
CA THR A 40 -18.77 2.06 -25.32
C THR A 40 -19.71 3.16 -24.82
N VAL A 41 -19.79 4.26 -25.58
CA VAL A 41 -20.84 5.27 -25.52
C VAL A 41 -21.55 5.33 -26.88
N ARG A 42 -22.86 5.08 -26.88
CA ARG A 42 -23.70 5.05 -28.07
C ARG A 42 -24.66 6.23 -28.09
N ILE A 43 -24.58 7.04 -29.14
CA ILE A 43 -25.40 8.26 -29.33
C ILE A 43 -26.46 8.00 -30.38
N PHE A 44 -27.73 8.23 -30.04
CA PHE A 44 -28.88 8.07 -30.93
C PHE A 44 -29.38 9.43 -31.41
N ASN A 45 -29.74 9.53 -32.70
CA ASN A 45 -30.31 10.75 -33.27
C ASN A 45 -31.84 10.79 -33.24
N ASP A 46 -32.49 9.79 -32.65
CA ASP A 46 -33.93 9.73 -32.47
C ASP A 46 -34.28 9.41 -31.01
N SER A 47 -35.58 9.50 -30.70
CA SER A 47 -36.15 9.14 -29.40
C SER A 47 -36.60 7.68 -29.37
N GLU A 48 -35.87 6.83 -30.07
CA GLU A 48 -36.03 5.38 -30.06
C GLU A 48 -34.63 4.77 -29.88
N PHE A 49 -34.48 3.59 -29.26
CA PHE A 49 -33.20 2.89 -29.33
C PHE A 49 -33.11 2.21 -30.70
N SER A 50 -33.04 3.02 -31.76
CA SER A 50 -33.11 2.57 -33.15
C SER A 50 -31.76 2.06 -33.65
N THR A 51 -31.70 1.73 -34.95
CA THR A 51 -30.44 1.34 -35.61
C THR A 51 -29.60 2.53 -36.06
N ASN A 52 -30.08 3.76 -35.89
CA ASN A 52 -29.37 4.97 -36.30
C ASN A 52 -28.60 5.58 -35.12
N TYR A 53 -27.38 5.08 -34.91
CA TYR A 53 -26.53 5.50 -33.81
C TYR A 53 -25.08 5.68 -34.24
N HIS A 54 -24.31 6.31 -33.35
CA HIS A 54 -22.86 6.38 -33.45
C HIS A 54 -22.24 5.88 -32.14
N ASP A 55 -21.31 4.93 -32.27
CA ASP A 55 -20.54 4.41 -31.15
C ASP A 55 -19.21 5.13 -31.01
N ILE A 56 -18.85 5.39 -29.76
CA ILE A 56 -17.55 5.85 -29.32
C ILE A 56 -17.03 4.77 -28.37
N ASP A 57 -16.02 4.01 -28.81
CA ASP A 57 -15.24 3.14 -27.93
C ASP A 57 -14.11 3.97 -27.33
N ILE A 58 -14.02 4.06 -25.99
CA ILE A 58 -12.96 4.85 -25.33
C ILE A 58 -11.55 4.30 -25.63
N ASP A 59 -11.41 3.03 -26.01
CA ASP A 59 -10.11 2.44 -26.34
C ASP A 59 -9.55 2.96 -27.68
N ASP A 60 -10.41 3.51 -28.56
CA ASP A 60 -10.02 4.16 -29.81
C ASP A 60 -9.58 5.62 -29.64
N PHE A 61 -9.79 6.22 -28.47
CA PHE A 61 -9.54 7.63 -28.21
C PHE A 61 -8.58 7.85 -27.04
N LEU A 62 -7.65 8.79 -27.17
CA LEU A 62 -6.77 9.16 -26.07
C LEU A 62 -7.58 9.78 -24.91
N GLY A 63 -7.37 9.29 -23.69
CA GLY A 63 -7.87 9.92 -22.47
C GLY A 63 -7.23 11.29 -22.24
N ASP A 64 -7.90 12.13 -21.44
CA ASP A 64 -7.46 13.48 -21.08
C ASP A 64 -7.25 14.44 -22.26
N VAL A 65 -7.93 14.17 -23.38
CA VAL A 65 -7.91 14.97 -24.60
C VAL A 65 -9.34 15.27 -25.06
N ARG A 66 -9.58 16.49 -25.57
CA ARG A 66 -10.84 16.87 -26.20
C ARG A 66 -10.89 16.39 -27.64
N HIS A 67 -11.90 15.59 -27.94
CA HIS A 67 -12.17 15.05 -29.26
C HIS A 67 -13.36 15.76 -29.88
N LYS A 68 -13.17 16.26 -31.10
CA LYS A 68 -14.25 16.80 -31.90
C LYS A 68 -15.08 15.65 -32.48
N MET A 69 -16.40 15.78 -32.46
CA MET A 69 -17.27 14.87 -33.20
C MET A 69 -17.45 15.33 -34.66
N TYR A 70 -17.29 14.40 -35.59
CA TYR A 70 -17.34 14.69 -37.03
C TYR A 70 -18.60 14.15 -37.74
N ASN A 71 -19.40 13.32 -37.07
CA ASN A 71 -20.55 12.64 -37.66
C ASN A 71 -21.86 13.44 -37.49
N ASN A 72 -22.68 13.60 -38.53
CA ASN A 72 -23.96 14.32 -38.48
C ASN A 72 -24.91 13.90 -37.33
N VAL A 73 -24.80 12.68 -36.80
CA VAL A 73 -25.58 12.16 -35.66
C VAL A 73 -25.49 13.04 -34.40
N HIS A 74 -24.36 13.74 -34.17
CA HIS A 74 -24.21 14.56 -32.98
C HIS A 74 -25.08 15.84 -33.00
N ASN A 75 -25.39 16.35 -34.20
CA ASN A 75 -26.31 17.46 -34.46
C ASN A 75 -27.77 17.00 -34.60
N GLN A 76 -28.12 15.92 -33.92
CA GLN A 76 -29.50 15.44 -33.76
C GLN A 76 -29.60 14.55 -32.51
N ALA A 77 -28.57 14.54 -31.65
CA ALA A 77 -28.50 13.63 -30.52
C ALA A 77 -29.69 13.84 -29.59
N ASN A 78 -30.44 12.78 -29.33
CA ASN A 78 -31.60 12.78 -28.46
C ASN A 78 -31.33 11.94 -27.21
N TRP A 79 -30.89 10.70 -27.38
CA TRP A 79 -30.58 9.78 -26.27
C TRP A 79 -29.14 9.28 -26.34
N ILE A 80 -28.58 8.90 -25.19
CA ILE A 80 -27.27 8.26 -25.09
C ILE A 80 -27.39 7.00 -24.23
N LEU A 81 -26.75 5.92 -24.67
CA LEU A 81 -26.39 4.77 -23.82
C LEU A 81 -24.89 4.79 -23.54
N TRP A 82 -24.49 4.37 -22.34
CA TRP A 82 -23.07 4.18 -22.04
C TRP A 82 -22.86 2.99 -21.11
N ASN A 83 -21.76 2.27 -21.31
CA ASN A 83 -21.28 1.23 -20.41
C ASN A 83 -19.79 1.46 -20.16
N LEU A 84 -19.49 2.37 -19.23
CA LEU A 84 -18.14 2.75 -18.87
C LEU A 84 -17.69 2.06 -17.57
N PRO A 85 -16.41 1.68 -17.43
CA PRO A 85 -15.89 1.14 -16.18
C PRO A 85 -16.02 2.12 -15.02
N LEU A 86 -16.17 1.61 -13.80
CA LEU A 86 -16.14 2.43 -12.58
C LEU A 86 -14.87 3.30 -12.54
N GLY A 87 -15.02 4.56 -12.13
CA GLY A 87 -13.93 5.54 -12.14
C GLY A 87 -13.58 6.10 -13.53
N THR A 88 -14.37 5.80 -14.56
CA THR A 88 -14.26 6.43 -15.88
C THR A 88 -15.40 7.42 -16.07
N VAL A 89 -15.09 8.63 -16.51
CA VAL A 89 -16.10 9.65 -16.82
C VAL A 89 -15.87 10.13 -18.24
N MET A 90 -16.92 10.10 -19.06
CA MET A 90 -16.95 10.80 -20.35
C MET A 90 -17.81 12.06 -20.21
N THR A 91 -17.26 13.22 -20.54
CA THR A 91 -18.01 14.47 -20.57
C THR A 91 -18.30 14.83 -22.01
N MET A 92 -19.57 15.04 -22.32
CA MET A 92 -20.04 15.50 -23.62
C MET A 92 -20.24 17.01 -23.56
N THR A 93 -19.78 17.75 -24.56
CA THR A 93 -19.78 19.23 -24.55
C THR A 93 -20.52 19.81 -25.76
N GLU A 94 -21.18 20.95 -25.53
CA GLU A 94 -21.88 21.70 -26.57
C GLU A 94 -20.93 22.37 -27.55
N HIS A 95 -19.76 22.82 -27.09
CA HIS A 95 -18.76 23.42 -27.95
C HIS A 95 -17.51 22.54 -28.05
N ASN A 96 -16.90 22.55 -29.23
CA ASN A 96 -15.57 22.01 -29.44
C ASN A 96 -14.53 23.12 -29.19
N THR A 97 -14.15 23.30 -27.93
CA THR A 97 -13.19 24.31 -27.50
C THR A 97 -11.82 23.67 -27.28
N PRO A 98 -10.78 24.06 -28.04
CA PRO A 98 -9.42 23.57 -27.82
C PRO A 98 -8.92 23.87 -26.41
N LEU A 99 -8.08 22.99 -25.86
CA LEU A 99 -7.41 23.24 -24.59
C LEU A 99 -6.24 24.20 -24.78
N GLU A 100 -6.11 25.17 -23.87
CA GLU A 100 -4.89 25.95 -23.76
C GLU A 100 -3.76 25.11 -23.13
N LYS A 101 -2.50 25.50 -23.39
CA LYS A 101 -1.35 24.76 -22.88
C LYS A 101 -1.36 24.76 -21.34
N GLY A 102 -1.41 23.56 -20.75
CA GLY A 102 -1.41 23.37 -19.30
C GLY A 102 -2.79 23.43 -18.65
N GLN A 103 -3.85 23.65 -19.43
CA GLN A 103 -5.22 23.56 -18.97
C GLN A 103 -5.64 22.09 -18.84
N ALA A 104 -6.31 21.76 -17.74
CA ALA A 104 -6.84 20.42 -17.55
C ALA A 104 -8.12 20.20 -18.37
N VAL A 105 -8.34 18.97 -18.84
CA VAL A 105 -9.45 18.64 -19.75
C VAL A 105 -10.83 18.97 -19.16
N PHE A 106 -10.96 18.81 -17.84
CA PHE A 106 -12.16 19.03 -17.04
C PHE A 106 -12.46 20.52 -16.75
N ASP A 107 -11.61 21.46 -17.17
CA ASP A 107 -11.94 22.89 -17.10
C ASP A 107 -12.87 23.27 -18.25
N LEU A 108 -14.16 23.43 -17.96
CA LEU A 108 -15.22 23.61 -18.97
C LEU A 108 -15.36 25.04 -19.51
N ASN A 109 -14.34 25.88 -19.35
CA ASN A 109 -14.29 27.22 -19.92
C ASN A 109 -14.59 27.18 -21.42
N ASN A 110 -15.62 27.93 -21.84
CA ASN A 110 -16.15 28.02 -23.19
C ASN A 110 -16.70 26.70 -23.77
N CYS A 111 -16.92 25.65 -22.99
CA CYS A 111 -17.45 24.37 -23.48
C CYS A 111 -18.99 24.37 -23.69
N GLY A 112 -19.68 25.45 -23.29
CA GLY A 112 -21.13 25.52 -23.32
C GLY A 112 -21.77 24.56 -22.31
N ARG A 113 -22.96 24.04 -22.61
CA ARG A 113 -23.59 22.99 -21.79
C ARG A 113 -22.76 21.72 -21.83
N CYS A 114 -22.69 21.04 -20.69
CA CYS A 114 -21.91 19.81 -20.52
C CYS A 114 -22.74 18.76 -19.77
N ILE A 115 -22.46 17.49 -20.05
CA ILE A 115 -23.03 16.36 -19.32
C ILE A 115 -21.97 15.31 -19.04
N ASP A 116 -21.88 14.90 -17.78
CA ASP A 116 -20.96 13.86 -17.31
C ASP A 116 -21.66 12.49 -17.33
N LEU A 117 -21.14 11.58 -18.15
CA LEU A 117 -21.51 10.17 -18.22
C LEU A 117 -20.56 9.38 -17.31
N VAL A 118 -21.01 9.10 -16.09
CA VAL A 118 -20.21 8.41 -15.07
C VAL A 118 -20.35 6.90 -15.24
N GLY A 119 -19.22 6.20 -15.33
CA GLY A 119 -19.18 4.76 -15.47
C GLY A 119 -19.65 4.02 -14.22
N THR A 120 -20.59 3.09 -14.41
CA THR A 120 -21.17 2.24 -13.36
C THR A 120 -20.75 0.78 -13.50
N GLY A 121 -20.01 0.43 -14.56
CA GLY A 121 -19.70 -0.96 -14.94
C GLY A 121 -20.87 -1.72 -15.57
N LYS A 122 -21.95 -1.02 -15.94
CA LYS A 122 -23.13 -1.56 -16.63
C LYS A 122 -23.71 -0.50 -17.56
N THR A 123 -24.64 -0.92 -18.42
CA THR A 123 -25.35 0.00 -19.32
C THR A 123 -26.25 0.97 -18.55
N GLU A 124 -26.08 2.26 -18.83
CA GLU A 124 -26.91 3.36 -18.35
C GLU A 124 -27.44 4.15 -19.54
N ALA A 125 -28.47 4.98 -19.31
CA ALA A 125 -29.14 5.73 -20.38
C ALA A 125 -29.55 7.14 -19.94
N VAL A 126 -29.50 8.10 -20.85
CA VAL A 126 -29.94 9.48 -20.62
C VAL A 126 -30.75 10.02 -21.78
N ASP A 127 -31.78 10.77 -21.45
CA ASP A 127 -32.56 11.61 -22.35
C ASP A 127 -31.99 13.05 -22.34
N LEU A 128 -31.38 13.45 -23.44
CA LEU A 128 -30.75 14.77 -23.56
C LEU A 128 -31.78 15.90 -23.64
N GLY A 129 -33.01 15.63 -24.08
CA GLY A 129 -34.08 16.64 -24.09
C GLY A 129 -34.40 17.12 -22.68
N LYS A 130 -34.46 16.17 -21.74
CA LYS A 130 -34.69 16.41 -20.30
C LYS A 130 -33.53 17.16 -19.61
N MET A 131 -32.35 17.17 -20.22
CA MET A 131 -31.14 17.91 -19.78
C MET A 131 -30.92 19.21 -20.55
N GLY A 132 -31.80 19.55 -21.51
CA GLY A 132 -31.59 20.68 -22.41
C GLY A 132 -30.30 20.56 -23.24
N MET A 133 -29.88 19.35 -23.63
CA MET A 133 -28.69 19.09 -24.44
C MET A 133 -28.97 18.38 -25.78
N ALA A 134 -30.25 18.22 -26.13
CA ALA A 134 -30.64 17.66 -27.42
C ALA A 134 -30.08 18.50 -28.59
N ASP A 135 -29.55 17.85 -29.64
CA ASP A 135 -28.97 18.50 -30.84
C ASP A 135 -27.80 19.48 -30.55
N CYS A 136 -27.19 19.40 -29.37
CA CYS A 136 -26.18 20.39 -28.97
C CYS A 136 -24.77 19.83 -28.89
N ILE A 137 -24.58 18.51 -28.87
CA ILE A 137 -23.27 17.94 -28.57
C ILE A 137 -22.31 18.05 -29.77
N LYS A 138 -21.12 18.62 -29.60
CA LYS A 138 -20.12 18.79 -30.69
C LYS A 138 -18.75 18.18 -30.36
N ALA A 139 -18.47 17.91 -29.09
CA ALA A 139 -17.22 17.30 -28.66
C ALA A 139 -17.42 16.44 -27.41
N PHE A 140 -16.39 15.67 -27.09
CA PHE A 140 -16.33 14.88 -25.87
C PHE A 140 -14.90 14.77 -25.37
N PHE A 141 -14.75 14.34 -24.14
CA PHE A 141 -13.49 13.84 -23.60
C PHE A 141 -13.77 12.79 -22.55
N TRP A 142 -12.82 11.89 -22.33
CA TRP A 142 -12.93 10.90 -21.27
C TRP A 142 -11.67 10.90 -20.42
N ARG A 143 -11.83 10.52 -19.15
CA ARG A 143 -10.75 10.50 -18.16
C ARG A 143 -11.01 9.52 -17.04
N LYS A 144 -9.95 9.19 -16.31
CA LYS A 144 -10.05 8.44 -15.06
C LYS A 144 -10.20 9.43 -13.91
N VAL A 145 -11.20 9.19 -13.06
CA VAL A 145 -11.55 10.03 -11.93
C VAL A 145 -11.43 9.21 -10.67
N ASP A 146 -10.70 9.73 -9.68
CA ASP A 146 -10.69 9.13 -8.35
C ASP A 146 -11.99 9.46 -7.62
N LEU A 147 -13.01 8.61 -7.82
CA LEU A 147 -14.31 8.76 -7.18
C LEU A 147 -14.23 8.60 -5.64
N LYS A 148 -13.16 8.03 -5.07
CA LYS A 148 -12.98 7.97 -3.60
C LYS A 148 -12.86 9.36 -2.99
N MET A 149 -12.44 10.35 -3.79
CA MET A 149 -12.39 11.75 -3.37
C MET A 149 -13.77 12.41 -3.31
N GLY A 150 -14.82 11.76 -3.81
CA GLY A 150 -16.17 12.30 -3.82
C GLY A 150 -16.35 13.46 -4.80
N ALA A 151 -17.59 13.95 -4.86
CA ALA A 151 -18.00 15.05 -5.70
C ALA A 151 -19.13 15.86 -5.07
N PHE A 152 -19.32 17.07 -5.58
CA PHE A 152 -20.55 17.83 -5.40
C PHE A 152 -21.09 18.21 -6.78
N GLU A 153 -22.40 18.38 -6.88
CA GLU A 153 -23.06 18.73 -8.12
C GLU A 153 -23.73 20.11 -7.96
N LEU A 154 -23.73 20.88 -9.04
CA LEU A 154 -24.29 22.22 -9.15
C LEU A 154 -25.36 22.21 -10.24
N TRP A 155 -26.45 22.94 -10.01
CA TRP A 155 -27.58 23.02 -10.93
C TRP A 155 -27.98 24.47 -11.19
N ASP A 156 -28.34 24.75 -12.45
CA ASP A 156 -28.77 26.08 -12.89
C ASP A 156 -30.25 26.38 -12.65
N TYR A 157 -30.90 25.53 -11.86
CA TYR A 157 -32.29 25.67 -11.43
C TYR A 157 -32.44 25.26 -9.98
N LYS A 158 -33.62 25.52 -9.43
CA LYS A 158 -33.99 25.20 -8.06
C LYS A 158 -34.48 23.75 -8.00
N MET A 159 -33.96 22.94 -7.08
CA MET A 159 -34.38 21.54 -6.94
C MET A 159 -35.86 21.37 -6.56
N GLN A 160 -36.50 22.40 -6.03
CA GLN A 160 -37.94 22.37 -5.76
C GLN A 160 -38.79 22.50 -7.04
N ASP A 161 -38.21 23.06 -8.10
CA ASP A 161 -38.89 23.31 -9.39
C ASP A 161 -38.66 22.18 -10.40
N THR A 162 -37.79 21.21 -10.07
CA THR A 162 -37.64 19.97 -10.84
C THR A 162 -38.96 19.21 -10.86
N LYS A 163 -39.64 19.21 -12.00
CA LYS A 163 -40.56 18.12 -12.33
C LYS A 163 -39.74 16.83 -12.37
N GLU A 164 -40.35 15.68 -12.09
CA GLU A 164 -39.68 14.37 -11.94
C GLU A 164 -38.76 13.95 -13.12
N ASN A 165 -38.72 14.71 -14.22
CA ASN A 165 -37.98 14.40 -15.43
C ASN A 165 -37.39 15.63 -16.15
N GLU A 166 -37.33 16.83 -15.56
CA GLU A 166 -36.72 18.02 -16.19
C GLU A 166 -35.56 18.51 -15.32
N MET A 167 -34.33 18.06 -15.64
CA MET A 167 -33.14 18.20 -14.78
C MET A 167 -32.20 19.34 -15.17
N GLY A 168 -32.57 20.22 -16.10
CA GLY A 168 -31.77 21.42 -16.47
C GLY A 168 -30.29 21.13 -16.78
N ALA A 169 -29.44 22.16 -16.67
CA ALA A 169 -28.00 21.95 -16.73
C ALA A 169 -27.48 21.53 -15.35
N ARG A 170 -26.64 20.50 -15.35
CA ARG A 170 -25.98 19.99 -14.15
C ARG A 170 -24.50 19.85 -14.41
N GLN A 171 -23.71 20.34 -13.48
CA GLN A 171 -22.27 20.12 -13.48
C GLN A 171 -21.84 19.31 -12.25
N ILE A 172 -21.09 18.23 -12.46
CA ILE A 172 -20.44 17.49 -11.38
C ILE A 172 -19.02 18.00 -11.24
N ILE A 173 -18.62 18.32 -10.01
CA ILE A 173 -17.24 18.68 -9.66
C ILE A 173 -16.63 17.54 -8.87
N PHE A 174 -15.79 16.75 -9.52
CA PHE A 174 -15.07 15.64 -8.88
C PHE A 174 -13.86 16.18 -8.14
N LEU A 175 -13.82 16.05 -6.82
CA LEU A 175 -12.78 16.74 -6.02
C LEU A 175 -11.36 16.29 -6.35
N GLY A 176 -11.18 15.03 -6.78
CA GLY A 176 -9.87 14.50 -7.20
C GLY A 176 -9.24 15.20 -8.40
N GLU A 177 -10.01 16.00 -9.15
CA GLU A 177 -9.52 16.76 -10.31
C GLU A 177 -8.98 18.14 -9.91
N TRP A 178 -9.37 18.65 -8.76
CA TRP A 178 -9.13 20.05 -8.38
C TRP A 178 -8.16 20.14 -7.20
N ALA A 179 -7.19 21.04 -7.27
CA ALA A 179 -6.24 21.22 -6.17
C ALA A 179 -6.96 21.72 -4.89
N PRO A 180 -6.78 21.07 -3.72
CA PRO A 180 -7.39 21.53 -2.47
C PRO A 180 -6.80 22.88 -2.04
N GLY A 181 -7.59 23.67 -1.31
CA GLY A 181 -7.16 24.95 -0.75
C GLY A 181 -7.00 26.09 -1.76
N THR A 182 -7.22 25.81 -3.04
CA THR A 182 -7.14 26.80 -4.14
C THR A 182 -8.55 27.22 -4.55
N VAL A 183 -8.71 28.50 -4.91
CA VAL A 183 -9.95 29.00 -5.50
C VAL A 183 -9.95 28.66 -6.99
N HIS A 184 -10.99 28.00 -7.44
CA HIS A 184 -11.18 27.57 -8.82
C HIS A 184 -12.30 28.38 -9.47
N PRO A 185 -11.99 29.27 -10.43
CA PRO A 185 -13.00 30.06 -11.10
C PRO A 185 -13.83 29.17 -12.03
N LEU A 186 -15.14 29.43 -12.09
CA LEU A 186 -16.05 28.85 -13.08
C LEU A 186 -16.14 29.75 -14.32
N TRP A 187 -15.14 30.60 -14.58
CA TRP A 187 -15.20 31.63 -15.61
C TRP A 187 -15.53 31.06 -16.99
N ASN A 188 -16.53 31.64 -17.68
CA ASN A 188 -17.05 31.21 -18.97
C ASN A 188 -17.58 29.75 -19.02
N TRP A 189 -17.88 29.16 -17.88
CA TRP A 189 -18.66 27.93 -17.86
C TRP A 189 -20.11 28.28 -18.15
N ASN A 190 -20.92 27.35 -18.68
CA ASN A 190 -22.35 27.63 -18.84
C ASN A 190 -23.05 27.94 -17.50
N MET A 191 -22.50 27.44 -16.39
CA MET A 191 -23.03 27.53 -15.03
C MET A 191 -22.64 28.82 -14.28
N THR A 192 -21.69 29.62 -14.77
CA THR A 192 -21.24 30.84 -14.08
C THR A 192 -22.43 31.78 -13.86
N ASP A 193 -22.63 32.22 -12.62
CA ASP A 193 -23.71 33.13 -12.24
C ASP A 193 -25.11 32.63 -12.62
N LYS A 194 -25.28 31.30 -12.72
CA LYS A 194 -26.59 30.65 -12.93
C LYS A 194 -26.91 29.58 -11.91
N VAL A 195 -25.96 29.25 -11.03
CA VAL A 195 -26.17 28.20 -10.03
C VAL A 195 -27.26 28.62 -9.05
N SER A 196 -28.32 27.82 -9.02
CA SER A 196 -29.50 28.03 -8.18
C SER A 196 -29.63 26.98 -7.07
N SER A 197 -28.93 25.84 -7.18
CA SER A 197 -28.94 24.80 -6.14
C SER A 197 -27.70 23.90 -6.19
N ALA A 198 -27.47 23.13 -5.12
CA ALA A 198 -26.36 22.20 -5.00
C ALA A 198 -26.70 20.99 -4.12
N ARG A 199 -25.95 19.89 -4.32
CA ARG A 199 -26.06 18.63 -3.57
C ARG A 199 -24.73 17.93 -3.56
N TRP A 200 -24.45 17.26 -2.45
CA TRP A 200 -23.13 16.75 -2.12
C TRP A 200 -23.20 15.45 -1.33
N ASN A 201 -24.13 14.56 -1.71
CA ASN A 201 -24.30 13.24 -1.13
C ASN A 201 -23.02 12.39 -1.19
N SER A 202 -22.22 12.57 -2.24
CA SER A 202 -20.98 11.83 -2.45
C SER A 202 -19.74 12.44 -1.78
N LEU A 203 -19.85 13.61 -1.16
CA LEU A 203 -18.72 14.16 -0.39
C LEU A 203 -18.44 13.24 0.81
N ILE A 204 -17.20 12.80 0.91
CA ILE A 204 -16.75 11.96 2.00
C ILE A 204 -16.54 12.81 3.25
N ASP A 205 -16.59 12.16 4.41
CA ASP A 205 -16.34 12.82 5.68
C ASP A 205 -15.00 13.56 5.68
N ARG A 206 -14.91 14.64 6.46
CA ARG A 206 -13.80 15.62 6.50
C ARG A 206 -13.66 16.53 5.29
N GLN A 207 -14.47 16.43 4.24
CA GLN A 207 -14.40 17.40 3.15
C GLN A 207 -15.32 18.60 3.36
N THR A 208 -14.87 19.78 2.94
CA THR A 208 -15.71 20.98 2.85
C THR A 208 -15.56 21.63 1.49
N VAL A 209 -16.63 22.28 1.04
CA VAL A 209 -16.62 23.14 -0.14
C VAL A 209 -17.18 24.49 0.26
N THR A 210 -16.56 25.54 -0.25
CA THR A 210 -17.08 26.91 -0.21
C THR A 210 -17.37 27.34 -1.63
N LEU A 211 -18.56 27.89 -1.85
CA LEU A 211 -18.95 28.57 -3.09
C LEU A 211 -18.81 30.09 -2.88
N PHE A 212 -18.36 30.82 -3.90
CA PHE A 212 -18.16 32.26 -3.84
C PHE A 212 -18.87 33.00 -4.96
N GLU A 213 -19.25 34.23 -4.66
CA GLU A 213 -19.89 35.16 -5.60
C GLU A 213 -18.94 35.71 -6.67
N HIS A 214 -17.64 35.75 -6.40
CA HIS A 214 -16.66 36.29 -7.34
C HIS A 214 -15.65 35.23 -7.77
N ILE A 215 -15.12 35.40 -8.98
CA ILE A 215 -14.17 34.45 -9.59
C ILE A 215 -12.85 34.31 -8.81
N ASP A 216 -12.48 35.32 -8.03
CA ASP A 216 -11.27 35.36 -7.21
C ASP A 216 -11.48 34.77 -5.79
N GLY A 217 -12.70 34.34 -5.48
CA GLY A 217 -13.07 33.84 -4.16
C GLY A 217 -13.50 34.93 -3.17
N GLY A 218 -13.73 36.16 -3.66
CA GLY A 218 -14.33 37.24 -2.90
C GLY A 218 -15.87 37.22 -2.89
N GLY A 219 -16.46 38.28 -2.34
CA GLY A 219 -17.91 38.49 -2.29
C GLY A 219 -18.61 37.68 -1.20
N ASN A 220 -19.93 37.48 -1.36
CA ASN A 220 -20.67 36.58 -0.48
C ASN A 220 -20.24 35.12 -0.70
N ARG A 221 -20.48 34.27 0.31
CA ARG A 221 -20.05 32.88 0.27
C ARG A 221 -21.04 31.94 0.95
N TYR A 222 -21.12 30.71 0.43
CA TYR A 222 -21.86 29.61 1.04
C TYR A 222 -20.88 28.53 1.54
N GLU A 223 -20.82 28.33 2.85
CA GLU A 223 -19.81 27.48 3.54
C GLU A 223 -20.43 26.26 4.23
N ASN A 224 -21.69 25.92 3.92
CA ASN A 224 -22.38 24.80 4.56
C ASN A 224 -22.32 23.48 3.77
N ILE A 225 -21.52 23.42 2.70
CA ILE A 225 -21.24 22.19 1.96
C ILE A 225 -20.19 21.38 2.71
N LYS A 226 -20.65 20.34 3.41
CA LYS A 226 -19.82 19.51 4.30
C LYS A 226 -20.02 18.03 4.01
N GLY A 227 -18.93 17.27 4.06
CA GLY A 227 -18.88 15.82 3.95
C GLY A 227 -19.59 15.09 5.09
N TRP A 228 -19.84 15.77 6.21
CA TRP A 228 -20.60 15.23 7.34
C TRP A 228 -21.94 15.93 7.54
N GLY A 229 -22.77 15.36 8.44
CA GLY A 229 -24.09 15.88 8.75
C GLY A 229 -25.19 15.32 7.84
N LYS A 230 -26.44 15.61 8.20
CA LYS A 230 -27.64 15.12 7.46
C LYS A 230 -28.04 16.03 6.31
N HIS A 231 -27.64 17.30 6.35
CA HIS A 231 -27.96 18.26 5.29
C HIS A 231 -26.95 18.09 4.15
N LYS A 232 -27.45 17.60 3.01
CA LYS A 232 -26.64 17.20 1.85
C LYS A 232 -27.07 17.85 0.54
N GLU A 233 -27.98 18.81 0.62
CA GLU A 233 -28.48 19.59 -0.51
C GLU A 233 -28.98 20.95 -0.04
N GLU A 234 -28.74 21.96 -0.86
CA GLU A 234 -29.41 23.26 -0.79
C GLU A 234 -30.31 23.37 -2.02
N LYS A 235 -31.63 23.42 -1.79
CA LYS A 235 -32.61 23.28 -2.87
C LYS A 235 -32.83 24.57 -3.64
N ASP A 236 -32.59 25.71 -3.01
CA ASP A 236 -32.81 27.02 -3.60
C ASP A 236 -31.91 28.06 -2.91
N PHE A 237 -30.80 28.41 -3.56
CA PHE A 237 -29.87 29.43 -3.08
C PHE A 237 -30.49 30.84 -3.05
N HIS A 238 -31.61 31.11 -3.73
CA HIS A 238 -32.27 32.42 -3.65
C HIS A 238 -32.85 32.68 -2.25
N ASN A 239 -33.21 31.64 -1.51
CA ASN A 239 -33.63 31.78 -0.11
C ASN A 239 -32.50 32.29 0.81
N LEU A 240 -31.26 32.28 0.31
CA LEU A 240 -30.05 32.71 1.01
C LEU A 240 -29.43 33.96 0.35
N ASP A 241 -30.13 34.62 -0.58
CA ASP A 241 -29.60 35.71 -1.42
C ASP A 241 -28.28 35.31 -2.13
N PHE A 242 -28.18 34.05 -2.55
CA PHE A 242 -26.98 33.48 -3.17
C PHE A 242 -27.26 32.78 -4.52
N GLY A 243 -28.52 32.77 -4.97
CA GLY A 243 -28.90 32.22 -6.27
C GLY A 243 -28.36 33.05 -7.42
N ASP A 244 -27.92 32.38 -8.49
CA ASP A 244 -27.37 32.99 -9.70
C ASP A 244 -26.13 33.86 -9.45
N LYS A 245 -25.39 33.58 -8.38
CA LYS A 245 -24.19 34.34 -7.99
C LYS A 245 -22.92 33.50 -8.00
N VAL A 246 -23.01 32.18 -8.10
CA VAL A 246 -21.82 31.32 -7.95
C VAL A 246 -20.89 31.47 -9.14
N SER A 247 -19.68 31.92 -8.86
CA SER A 247 -18.65 32.23 -9.85
C SER A 247 -17.33 31.49 -9.59
N SER A 248 -17.10 30.99 -8.38
CA SER A 248 -15.95 30.13 -8.07
C SER A 248 -16.25 29.20 -6.90
N PHE A 249 -15.38 28.21 -6.70
CA PHE A 249 -15.43 27.34 -5.54
C PHE A 249 -14.04 27.06 -4.98
N LYS A 250 -13.98 26.60 -3.74
CA LYS A 250 -12.77 26.11 -3.09
C LYS A 250 -13.13 24.93 -2.20
N TRP A 251 -12.35 23.87 -2.25
CA TRP A 251 -12.56 22.72 -1.38
C TRP A 251 -11.36 22.44 -0.50
N HIS A 252 -11.59 21.82 0.65
CA HIS A 252 -10.53 21.36 1.55
C HIS A 252 -10.88 20.02 2.17
N SER A 253 -9.84 19.32 2.61
CA SER A 253 -9.96 18.28 3.61
C SER A 253 -9.64 18.84 5.00
N ILE A 254 -10.43 18.45 6.00
CA ILE A 254 -10.14 18.67 7.41
C ILE A 254 -9.10 17.64 7.82
N ASN A 255 -7.88 18.12 8.01
CA ASN A 255 -6.78 17.30 8.46
C ASN A 255 -6.81 17.13 9.98
N PRO A 256 -6.44 15.96 10.51
CA PRO A 256 -6.24 15.81 11.94
C PRO A 256 -5.05 16.66 12.39
N VAL A 257 -5.20 17.34 13.53
CA VAL A 257 -4.09 18.08 14.18
C VAL A 257 -3.15 17.15 14.95
N LYS A 258 -3.62 15.93 15.23
CA LYS A 258 -2.86 14.86 15.89
C LYS A 258 -3.36 13.51 15.41
N GLU A 259 -2.45 12.58 15.20
CA GLU A 259 -2.75 11.19 14.85
C GLU A 259 -1.93 10.23 15.74
N LYS A 260 -2.53 9.09 16.06
CA LYS A 260 -1.84 7.92 16.59
C LYS A 260 -2.40 6.67 15.92
N VAL A 261 -1.58 5.98 15.12
CA VAL A 261 -1.95 4.69 14.51
C VAL A 261 -1.41 3.56 15.36
N GLU A 262 -2.26 2.57 15.65
CA GLU A 262 -1.80 1.38 16.38
C GLU A 262 -0.89 0.52 15.46
N PRO A 263 0.27 0.02 15.96
CA PRO A 263 1.19 -0.76 15.15
C PRO A 263 0.57 -2.07 14.66
N ILE A 264 0.92 -2.46 13.43
CA ILE A 264 0.48 -3.72 12.83
C ILE A 264 1.56 -4.78 13.08
N LYS A 265 1.16 -5.95 13.59
CA LYS A 265 2.06 -7.10 13.66
C LYS A 265 2.15 -7.79 12.31
N ILE A 266 3.37 -8.01 11.82
CA ILE A 266 3.64 -8.66 10.54
C ILE A 266 4.38 -9.96 10.78
N THR A 267 3.88 -11.03 10.18
CA THR A 267 4.54 -12.33 10.12
C THR A 267 4.80 -12.67 8.66
N PRO A 268 6.06 -12.85 8.23
CA PRO A 268 6.36 -13.24 6.86
C PRO A 268 5.93 -14.68 6.60
N ASP A 269 5.64 -14.98 5.33
CA ASP A 269 5.38 -16.35 4.91
C ASP A 269 6.66 -17.18 5.00
N GLN A 270 6.55 -18.31 5.69
CA GLN A 270 7.65 -19.25 5.93
C GLN A 270 7.69 -20.38 4.90
N SER A 271 6.70 -20.48 4.00
CA SER A 271 6.66 -21.51 2.97
C SER A 271 7.63 -21.21 1.81
N ASN A 272 7.74 -19.94 1.42
CA ASN A 272 8.63 -19.46 0.37
C ASN A 272 9.77 -18.62 0.96
N THR A 273 10.90 -19.27 1.24
CA THR A 273 12.00 -18.65 1.97
C THR A 273 13.29 -18.67 1.17
N SER A 274 14.10 -17.63 1.35
CA SER A 274 15.49 -17.56 0.91
C SER A 274 16.40 -17.59 2.12
N ILE A 275 17.62 -18.11 1.94
CA ILE A 275 18.62 -18.23 3.00
C ILE A 275 19.80 -17.32 2.65
N GLU A 276 20.10 -16.38 3.54
CA GLU A 276 21.32 -15.60 3.50
C GLU A 276 22.34 -16.21 4.46
N GLN A 277 23.60 -16.28 4.05
CA GLN A 277 24.66 -16.92 4.83
C GLN A 277 25.86 -16.00 5.01
N GLY A 278 26.41 -16.00 6.22
CA GLY A 278 27.71 -15.45 6.57
C GLY A 278 28.60 -16.57 7.08
N VAL A 279 29.85 -16.59 6.66
CA VAL A 279 30.82 -17.60 7.09
C VAL A 279 32.06 -16.89 7.60
N GLU A 280 32.50 -17.26 8.79
CA GLU A 280 33.76 -16.83 9.39
C GLU A 280 34.58 -18.07 9.75
N SER A 281 35.86 -18.06 9.43
CA SER A 281 36.74 -19.20 9.72
C SER A 281 38.09 -18.72 10.22
N GLY A 282 38.68 -19.44 11.17
CA GLY A 282 39.96 -19.06 11.73
C GLY A 282 40.57 -20.14 12.62
N THR A 283 41.52 -19.74 13.45
CA THR A 283 42.25 -20.63 14.34
C THR A 283 42.44 -19.96 15.70
N ASN A 284 42.12 -20.68 16.78
CA ASN A 284 42.51 -20.33 18.13
C ASN A 284 43.65 -21.26 18.56
N ASP A 285 44.89 -20.81 18.38
CA ASP A 285 46.12 -21.52 18.78
C ASP A 285 46.56 -21.18 20.22
N SER A 286 45.70 -20.50 20.98
CA SER A 286 45.99 -20.12 22.36
C SER A 286 45.43 -21.13 23.36
N ASP A 287 45.92 -21.08 24.59
CA ASP A 287 45.44 -21.90 25.71
C ASP A 287 44.11 -21.41 26.31
N GLN A 288 43.55 -20.30 25.81
CA GLN A 288 42.36 -19.67 26.35
C GLN A 288 41.21 -19.67 25.32
N VAL A 289 39.97 -19.62 25.81
CA VAL A 289 38.80 -19.46 24.94
C VAL A 289 38.86 -18.07 24.30
N GLN A 290 38.67 -18.00 22.98
CA GLN A 290 38.61 -16.74 22.23
C GLN A 290 37.17 -16.42 21.84
N GLN A 291 36.82 -15.13 21.76
CA GLN A 291 35.52 -14.70 21.25
C GLN A 291 35.62 -14.41 19.75
N GLY A 292 34.76 -15.06 18.98
CA GLY A 292 34.56 -14.81 17.56
C GLY A 292 33.23 -14.11 17.30
N LYS A 293 33.09 -13.55 16.09
CA LYS A 293 31.87 -12.89 15.62
C LYS A 293 31.69 -13.19 14.14
N VAL A 294 30.46 -13.55 13.76
CA VAL A 294 30.07 -13.68 12.35
C VAL A 294 29.02 -12.63 12.04
N THR A 295 29.18 -11.99 10.87
CA THR A 295 28.33 -10.87 10.44
C THR A 295 27.78 -11.16 9.05
N ILE A 296 26.47 -10.99 8.87
CA ILE A 296 25.88 -10.85 7.53
C ILE A 296 25.73 -9.36 7.29
N GLY A 297 26.68 -8.81 6.54
CA GLY A 297 26.69 -7.42 6.07
C GLY A 297 26.55 -7.41 4.56
N LYS A 298 25.34 -7.67 4.05
CA LYS A 298 25.02 -7.32 2.66
C LYS A 298 23.94 -6.27 2.71
N THR A 299 24.17 -5.16 2.01
CA THR A 299 23.16 -4.19 1.57
C THR A 299 22.19 -4.87 0.62
N LYS A 300 21.46 -5.86 1.11
CA LYS A 300 20.25 -6.34 0.46
C LYS A 300 19.12 -5.49 1.03
N THR A 301 18.61 -4.66 0.13
CA THR A 301 17.48 -3.77 0.30
C THR A 301 16.27 -4.60 0.75
N ARG A 302 15.84 -4.44 2.01
CA ARG A 302 14.51 -4.92 2.43
C ARG A 302 13.49 -3.95 1.91
N GLU A 303 12.73 -4.30 0.88
CA GLU A 303 11.65 -3.43 0.44
C GLU A 303 10.38 -3.78 1.19
N VAL A 304 9.83 -2.84 1.95
CA VAL A 304 8.45 -2.91 2.43
C VAL A 304 7.67 -1.81 1.78
N THR A 305 6.73 -2.18 0.93
CA THR A 305 5.79 -1.26 0.31
C THR A 305 4.52 -1.21 1.15
N VAL A 306 4.16 -0.01 1.59
CA VAL A 306 2.96 0.27 2.38
C VAL A 306 2.02 1.13 1.57
N GLU A 307 0.77 0.67 1.41
CA GLU A 307 -0.30 1.44 0.78
C GLU A 307 -1.48 1.68 1.72
N SER A 308 -1.93 2.94 1.89
CA SER A 308 -3.05 3.29 2.77
C SER A 308 -4.33 3.58 1.98
N THR A 309 -5.49 3.15 2.50
CA THR A 309 -6.80 3.51 1.93
C THR A 309 -7.27 4.93 2.31
N ASP A 310 -6.54 5.66 3.15
CA ASP A 310 -6.94 7.02 3.53
C ASP A 310 -6.64 8.01 2.40
N THR A 311 -7.67 8.34 1.62
CA THR A 311 -7.55 9.20 0.45
C THR A 311 -7.31 10.67 0.76
N THR A 312 -7.46 11.10 2.03
CA THR A 312 -7.19 12.49 2.40
C THR A 312 -5.79 12.70 2.96
N ALA A 313 -5.02 11.62 3.18
CA ALA A 313 -3.61 11.73 3.51
C ALA A 313 -2.79 12.06 2.25
N SER A 314 -1.80 12.92 2.36
CA SER A 314 -0.91 13.24 1.23
C SER A 314 0.28 12.30 1.12
N SER A 315 0.70 11.67 2.22
CA SER A 315 1.61 10.54 2.16
C SER A 315 1.41 9.56 3.30
N VAL A 316 1.91 8.34 3.11
CA VAL A 316 2.06 7.34 4.17
C VAL A 316 3.54 7.10 4.44
N ALA A 317 3.96 7.06 5.69
CA ALA A 317 5.30 6.66 6.09
C ALA A 317 5.20 5.37 6.92
N ALA A 318 6.23 4.55 6.83
CA ALA A 318 6.26 3.27 7.52
C ALA A 318 7.62 3.03 8.17
N SER A 319 7.60 2.62 9.43
CA SER A 319 8.79 2.18 10.15
C SER A 319 8.63 0.76 10.67
N LEU A 320 9.68 -0.03 10.50
CA LEU A 320 9.74 -1.41 10.93
C LEU A 320 10.47 -1.47 12.27
N LYS A 321 9.85 -2.13 13.24
CA LYS A 321 10.50 -2.47 14.51
C LYS A 321 10.62 -3.98 14.64
N THR A 322 11.84 -4.39 14.96
CA THR A 322 12.23 -5.79 15.14
C THR A 322 12.34 -6.11 16.63
N THR A 323 11.80 -7.25 17.05
CA THR A 323 12.07 -7.82 18.38
C THR A 323 12.54 -9.25 18.24
N THR A 324 13.65 -9.59 18.89
CA THR A 324 14.24 -10.94 18.91
C THR A 324 13.76 -11.72 20.13
N LYS A 325 13.31 -12.96 19.94
CA LYS A 325 13.06 -13.92 21.02
C LYS A 325 14.22 -14.91 21.07
N ALA A 326 14.81 -15.11 22.25
CA ALA A 326 15.90 -16.07 22.44
C ALA A 326 15.36 -17.51 22.31
N GLY A 327 16.09 -18.36 21.58
CA GLY A 327 15.85 -19.80 21.52
C GLY A 327 16.25 -20.51 22.83
N VAL A 328 15.70 -21.70 23.03
CA VAL A 328 15.96 -22.57 24.18
C VAL A 328 17.41 -23.11 24.12
N GLU A 329 18.05 -23.27 25.28
CA GLU A 329 19.47 -23.63 25.45
C GLU A 329 19.96 -24.76 24.52
N GLY A 330 21.15 -24.56 23.94
CA GLY A 330 21.90 -25.57 23.16
C GLY A 330 21.95 -25.33 21.65
N VAL A 331 21.07 -24.48 21.09
CA VAL A 331 21.09 -24.04 19.70
C VAL A 331 20.65 -22.58 19.65
N SER A 332 21.50 -21.67 19.17
CA SER A 332 21.21 -20.23 19.18
C SER A 332 20.33 -19.80 18.00
N THR A 333 19.14 -20.39 17.91
CA THR A 333 18.08 -19.94 16.99
C THR A 333 17.38 -18.73 17.60
N MET A 334 17.21 -17.64 16.85
CA MET A 334 16.40 -16.49 17.28
C MET A 334 15.21 -16.31 16.35
N GLU A 335 14.02 -16.17 16.92
CA GLU A 335 12.82 -15.79 16.18
C GLU A 335 12.68 -14.27 16.15
N VAL A 336 12.22 -13.75 15.02
CA VAL A 336 12.05 -12.31 14.81
C VAL A 336 10.58 -11.97 14.59
N GLU A 337 10.04 -11.09 15.44
CA GLU A 337 8.71 -10.50 15.29
C GLU A 337 8.81 -9.06 14.77
N TRP A 338 7.94 -8.71 13.84
CA TRP A 338 7.90 -7.39 13.23
C TRP A 338 6.64 -6.62 13.62
N SER A 339 6.83 -5.34 13.91
CA SER A 339 5.74 -4.37 14.00
C SER A 339 5.97 -3.24 13.00
N LEU A 340 4.92 -2.89 12.26
CA LEU A 340 4.87 -1.79 11.32
C LEU A 340 4.14 -0.62 11.99
N ALA A 341 4.85 0.46 12.26
CA ALA A 341 4.23 1.72 12.63
C ALA A 341 4.00 2.55 11.37
N VAL A 342 2.81 3.12 11.25
CA VAL A 342 2.40 3.91 10.09
C VAL A 342 2.03 5.32 10.53
N GLU A 343 2.49 6.29 9.76
CA GLU A 343 2.20 7.70 9.99
C GLU A 343 1.70 8.32 8.69
N HIS A 344 0.64 9.12 8.76
CA HIS A 344 0.17 9.88 7.61
C HIS A 344 0.71 11.31 7.66
N SER A 345 1.07 11.85 6.50
CA SER A 345 1.26 13.28 6.31
C SER A 345 0.04 13.89 5.62
N TRP A 346 -0.22 15.16 5.89
CA TRP A 346 -1.42 15.89 5.47
C TRP A 346 -1.08 17.19 4.72
N SER A 347 0.15 17.27 4.20
CA SER A 347 0.64 18.43 3.45
C SER A 347 -0.09 18.61 2.11
N HIS A 348 -0.32 19.85 1.69
CA HIS A 348 -1.18 20.21 0.54
C HIS A 348 -0.52 20.03 -0.84
N SER A 349 0.58 19.26 -0.98
CA SER A 349 1.16 19.02 -2.29
C SER A 349 0.22 18.12 -3.10
N GLY A 350 -0.14 18.53 -4.32
CA GLY A 350 -1.10 17.86 -5.22
C GLY A 350 -0.69 16.47 -5.73
N THR A 351 0.13 15.75 -4.99
CA THR A 351 0.49 14.35 -5.26
C THR A 351 0.26 13.57 -3.99
N THR A 352 -0.87 12.85 -3.91
CA THR A 352 -1.14 11.86 -2.87
C THR A 352 -0.24 10.65 -3.12
N ALA A 353 0.91 10.58 -2.44
CA ALA A 353 1.75 9.39 -2.44
C ALA A 353 1.23 8.41 -1.38
N ASN A 354 0.21 7.63 -1.73
CA ASN A 354 -0.34 6.61 -0.83
C ASN A 354 0.57 5.41 -0.66
N LYS A 355 1.73 5.40 -1.31
CA LYS A 355 2.67 4.30 -1.35
C LYS A 355 4.06 4.76 -0.90
N THR A 356 4.65 4.05 0.05
CA THR A 356 6.05 4.23 0.46
C THR A 356 6.78 2.92 0.49
N THR A 357 8.02 2.93 -0.02
CA THR A 357 8.94 1.79 0.06
C THR A 357 10.06 2.13 1.04
N THR A 358 10.08 1.46 2.17
CA THR A 358 11.19 1.57 3.13
C THR A 358 12.24 0.53 2.81
N THR A 359 13.52 0.94 2.81
CA THR A 359 14.69 0.08 2.60
C THR A 359 15.53 0.02 3.87
N ASP A 360 15.65 -1.17 4.45
CA ASP A 360 16.56 -1.43 5.56
C ASP A 360 17.63 -2.46 5.19
N ALA A 361 18.88 -2.21 5.60
CA ALA A 361 19.95 -3.18 5.45
C ALA A 361 19.82 -4.31 6.48
N ILE A 362 20.10 -5.55 6.06
CA ILE A 362 20.25 -6.67 6.99
C ILE A 362 21.67 -6.62 7.55
N ILE A 363 21.80 -6.15 8.80
CA ILE A 363 23.03 -6.26 9.57
C ILE A 363 22.69 -7.12 10.79
N ILE A 364 23.05 -8.40 10.73
CA ILE A 364 22.89 -9.35 11.84
C ILE A 364 24.27 -9.82 12.25
N GLU A 365 24.53 -9.72 13.54
CA GLU A 365 25.80 -10.03 14.17
C GLU A 365 25.58 -11.04 15.29
N GLN A 366 26.34 -12.13 15.29
CA GLN A 366 26.27 -13.13 16.34
C GLN A 366 27.66 -13.50 16.84
N GLY A 367 27.86 -13.35 18.15
CA GLY A 367 29.08 -13.74 18.84
C GLY A 367 29.08 -15.23 19.17
N PHE A 368 30.26 -15.82 19.24
CA PHE A 368 30.47 -17.20 19.66
C PHE A 368 31.81 -17.37 20.38
N ASN A 369 31.94 -18.45 21.15
CA ASN A 369 33.15 -18.80 21.87
C ASN A 369 33.90 -19.89 21.12
N ILE A 370 35.22 -19.74 20.99
CA ILE A 370 36.12 -20.65 20.29
C ILE A 370 37.01 -21.33 21.31
N SER A 371 36.98 -22.66 21.35
CA SER A 371 37.78 -23.46 22.28
C SER A 371 39.29 -23.34 21.98
N PRO A 372 40.17 -23.50 23.00
CA PRO A 372 41.62 -23.58 22.82
C PRO A 372 42.05 -24.64 21.82
N HIS A 373 43.12 -24.36 21.08
CA HIS A 373 43.77 -25.29 20.13
C HIS A 373 42.84 -25.85 19.05
N ARG A 374 41.93 -25.02 18.53
CA ARG A 374 40.96 -25.38 17.49
C ARG A 374 41.09 -24.53 16.22
N THR A 375 40.92 -25.16 15.07
CA THR A 375 40.42 -24.49 13.86
C THR A 375 38.90 -24.45 13.92
N TYR A 376 38.29 -23.34 13.48
CA TYR A 376 36.85 -23.19 13.52
C TYR A 376 36.28 -22.70 12.20
N THR A 377 35.01 -23.03 11.96
CA THR A 377 34.16 -22.43 10.93
C THR A 377 32.80 -22.15 11.56
N ALA A 378 32.44 -20.87 11.62
CA ALA A 378 31.14 -20.41 12.08
C ALA A 378 30.30 -20.00 10.89
N LYS A 379 29.10 -20.57 10.78
CA LYS A 379 28.14 -20.31 9.72
C LYS A 379 26.87 -19.72 10.32
N LEU A 380 26.59 -18.46 10.00
CA LEU A 380 25.33 -17.81 10.32
C LEU A 380 24.40 -17.93 9.13
N GLU A 381 23.21 -18.49 9.34
CA GLU A 381 22.12 -18.54 8.37
C GLU A 381 20.99 -17.61 8.82
N VAL A 382 20.49 -16.80 7.92
CA VAL A 382 19.33 -15.93 8.12
C VAL A 382 18.28 -16.31 7.10
N ARG A 383 17.11 -16.73 7.58
CA ARG A 383 15.97 -17.04 6.71
C ARG A 383 15.14 -15.79 6.47
N VAL A 384 14.92 -15.50 5.19
CA VAL A 384 14.12 -14.37 4.70
C VAL A 384 12.87 -14.91 4.03
N GLY A 385 11.70 -14.56 4.57
CA GLY A 385 10.40 -14.91 4.03
C GLY A 385 9.84 -13.79 3.18
N ARG A 386 9.00 -14.15 2.21
CA ARG A 386 8.26 -13.17 1.40
C ARG A 386 7.05 -12.64 2.19
N LEU A 387 6.77 -11.36 2.05
CA LEU A 387 5.47 -10.79 2.40
C LEU A 387 4.58 -10.84 1.16
N GLU A 388 3.65 -11.79 1.16
CA GLU A 388 2.58 -11.80 0.17
C GLU A 388 1.72 -10.54 0.29
N ASN A 389 1.13 -10.13 -0.83
CA ASN A 389 0.26 -8.97 -0.90
C ASN A 389 -0.96 -9.16 0.01
N LYS A 390 -0.90 -8.60 1.21
CA LYS A 390 -1.90 -8.83 2.25
C LYS A 390 -2.41 -7.50 2.81
N LEU A 391 -3.73 -7.41 2.88
CA LEU A 391 -4.42 -6.31 3.53
C LEU A 391 -4.43 -6.52 5.05
N TYR A 392 -3.88 -5.55 5.76
CA TYR A 392 -3.93 -5.45 7.20
C TYR A 392 -4.93 -4.37 7.61
N LYS A 393 -5.62 -4.59 8.72
CA LYS A 393 -6.52 -3.60 9.33
C LYS A 393 -5.95 -3.17 10.67
N THR A 394 -5.80 -1.87 10.86
CA THR A 394 -5.45 -1.26 12.15
C THR A 394 -6.44 -0.13 12.48
N THR A 395 -6.21 0.56 13.60
CA THR A 395 -6.99 1.72 14.01
C THR A 395 -6.10 2.95 14.14
N ALA A 396 -6.58 4.09 13.63
CA ALA A 396 -6.02 5.41 13.88
C ALA A 396 -6.92 6.15 14.87
N THR A 397 -6.31 6.71 15.90
CA THR A 397 -6.94 7.72 16.75
C THR A 397 -6.52 9.09 16.25
N ARG A 398 -7.50 9.92 15.90
CA ARG A 398 -7.30 11.25 15.32
C ARG A 398 -8.00 12.32 16.13
N TRP A 399 -7.42 13.51 16.16
CA TRP A 399 -8.01 14.68 16.79
C TRP A 399 -8.16 15.81 15.77
N TYR A 400 -9.31 16.47 15.82
CA TYR A 400 -9.69 17.54 14.90
C TYR A 400 -10.10 18.79 15.67
N GLU A 401 -9.95 19.96 15.06
CA GLU A 401 -10.47 21.23 15.61
C GLU A 401 -12.00 21.35 15.43
N GLN A 402 -12.56 20.61 14.49
CA GLN A 402 -13.98 20.64 14.15
C GLN A 402 -14.67 19.32 14.48
N ASN A 403 -15.97 19.38 14.74
CA ASN A 403 -16.80 18.20 15.03
C ASN A 403 -17.17 17.44 13.75
N VAL A 404 -16.24 16.62 13.25
CA VAL A 404 -16.48 15.72 12.10
C VAL A 404 -17.29 14.48 12.53
N ALA A 405 -17.93 13.79 11.59
CA ALA A 405 -18.88 12.71 11.91
C ALA A 405 -18.27 11.63 12.82
N GLY A 406 -19.00 11.20 13.85
CA GLY A 406 -18.56 10.14 14.75
C GLY A 406 -17.45 10.53 15.73
N SER A 407 -17.08 11.81 15.79
CA SER A 407 -16.12 12.30 16.79
C SER A 407 -16.78 12.49 18.15
N THR A 408 -15.98 12.38 19.20
CA THR A 408 -16.36 12.70 20.59
C THR A 408 -15.46 13.82 21.11
N LYS A 409 -16.00 14.74 21.91
CA LYS A 409 -15.23 15.88 22.43
C LYS A 409 -14.16 15.38 23.42
N ASP A 410 -12.91 15.82 23.23
CA ASP A 410 -11.76 15.51 24.07
C ASP A 410 -10.99 16.81 24.35
N GLY A 411 -11.30 17.42 25.50
CA GLY A 411 -10.82 18.77 25.83
C GLY A 411 -11.32 19.83 24.86
N LYS A 412 -10.39 20.50 24.15
CA LYS A 412 -10.68 21.51 23.12
C LYS A 412 -10.79 20.93 21.70
N LEU A 413 -10.51 19.63 21.53
CA LEU A 413 -10.50 18.95 20.25
C LEU A 413 -11.64 17.92 20.16
N TYR A 414 -11.82 17.37 18.97
CA TYR A 414 -12.76 16.30 18.68
C TYR A 414 -11.98 15.05 18.29
N LYS A 415 -12.08 14.00 19.11
CA LYS A 415 -11.38 12.73 18.95
C LYS A 415 -12.23 11.73 18.17
N ARG A 416 -11.63 11.02 17.21
CA ARG A 416 -12.26 9.94 16.46
C ARG A 416 -11.33 8.72 16.36
N ILE A 417 -11.93 7.53 16.36
CA ILE A 417 -11.23 6.27 16.10
C ILE A 417 -11.71 5.75 14.75
N GLU A 418 -10.77 5.47 13.85
CA GLU A 418 -11.04 5.17 12.45
C GLU A 418 -10.28 3.90 12.03
N PRO A 419 -10.87 2.99 11.25
CA PRO A 419 -10.12 1.90 10.66
C PRO A 419 -9.17 2.44 9.59
N VAL A 420 -7.93 1.95 9.59
CA VAL A 420 -6.97 2.17 8.51
C VAL A 420 -6.63 0.83 7.91
N TYR A 421 -6.76 0.73 6.59
CA TYR A 421 -6.39 -0.47 5.85
C TYR A 421 -5.06 -0.22 5.16
N ILE A 422 -4.17 -1.19 5.32
CA ILE A 422 -2.79 -1.07 4.92
C ILE A 422 -2.39 -2.31 4.14
N ASN A 423 -2.02 -2.12 2.90
CA ASN A 423 -1.50 -3.19 2.08
C ASN A 423 0.01 -3.27 2.23
N VAL A 424 0.54 -4.46 2.49
CA VAL A 424 1.97 -4.65 2.71
C VAL A 424 2.52 -5.73 1.78
N THR A 425 3.60 -5.41 1.07
CA THR A 425 4.37 -6.36 0.25
C THR A 425 5.87 -6.18 0.49
N GLY A 426 6.67 -7.23 0.26
CA GLY A 426 8.10 -7.16 0.53
C GLY A 426 8.78 -8.47 0.92
N SER A 427 9.87 -8.36 1.68
CA SER A 427 10.57 -9.50 2.29
C SER A 427 11.12 -9.15 3.67
N LEU A 428 11.01 -10.08 4.63
CA LEU A 428 11.48 -9.90 6.00
C LEU A 428 12.17 -11.15 6.50
N HIS A 429 13.23 -10.98 7.29
CA HIS A 429 13.86 -12.11 7.98
C HIS A 429 13.04 -12.52 9.21
N PHE A 430 13.00 -13.81 9.52
CA PHE A 430 12.18 -14.33 10.62
C PHE A 430 12.91 -15.33 11.51
N THR A 431 14.05 -15.86 11.06
CA THR A 431 14.87 -16.78 11.85
C THR A 431 16.34 -16.57 11.57
N THR A 432 17.17 -16.62 12.61
CA THR A 432 18.63 -16.72 12.51
C THR A 432 19.08 -18.05 13.11
N HIS A 433 20.10 -18.67 12.53
CA HIS A 433 20.69 -19.92 12.99
C HIS A 433 22.21 -19.83 12.89
N LEU A 434 22.91 -20.06 14.00
CA LEU A 434 24.36 -20.10 14.03
C LEU A 434 24.83 -21.53 14.26
N GLU A 435 25.65 -22.02 13.34
CA GLU A 435 26.35 -23.28 13.46
C GLU A 435 27.84 -23.02 13.66
N LEU A 436 28.43 -23.58 14.71
CA LEU A 436 29.87 -23.52 14.97
C LEU A 436 30.47 -24.92 14.87
N HIS A 437 31.41 -25.09 13.94
CA HIS A 437 32.18 -26.32 13.83
C HIS A 437 33.63 -26.09 14.24
N GLU A 438 34.14 -26.90 15.18
CA GLU A 438 35.50 -26.84 15.70
C GLU A 438 36.24 -28.16 15.50
N THR A 439 37.47 -28.07 15.01
CA THR A 439 38.36 -29.22 14.81
C THR A 439 39.70 -28.98 15.51
N PRO A 440 40.32 -29.99 16.14
CA PRO A 440 41.64 -29.84 16.74
C PRO A 440 42.67 -29.41 15.70
N ILE A 441 43.55 -28.48 16.06
CA ILE A 441 44.70 -28.15 15.22
C ILE A 441 45.56 -29.41 15.06
N PRO A 442 45.86 -29.85 13.82
CA PRO A 442 46.72 -31.02 13.62
C PRO A 442 48.07 -30.81 14.30
N LYS A 443 48.46 -31.74 15.18
CA LYS A 443 49.81 -31.75 15.76
C LYS A 443 50.83 -31.69 14.62
N SER A 444 51.83 -30.82 14.75
CA SER A 444 52.92 -30.74 13.76
C SER A 444 53.55 -32.12 13.54
N ILE A 445 54.03 -32.37 12.32
CA ILE A 445 54.71 -33.63 11.98
C ILE A 445 55.86 -33.92 12.96
N VAL A 446 56.51 -32.86 13.46
CA VAL A 446 57.57 -32.94 14.47
C VAL A 446 57.02 -33.47 15.81
N ASN A 447 55.88 -32.96 16.29
CA ASN A 447 55.27 -33.44 17.53
C ASN A 447 54.71 -34.86 17.39
N GLN A 448 54.19 -35.23 16.22
CA GLN A 448 53.78 -36.62 15.94
C GLN A 448 54.98 -37.57 15.94
N ALA A 449 56.12 -37.15 15.38
CA ALA A 449 57.36 -37.91 15.39
C ALA A 449 57.96 -38.04 16.80
N ILE A 450 57.87 -36.98 17.63
CA ILE A 450 58.29 -37.00 19.04
C ILE A 450 57.41 -37.96 19.84
N ASP A 451 56.08 -37.90 19.70
CA ASP A 451 55.15 -38.81 20.38
C ASP A 451 55.39 -40.27 19.98
N GLN A 452 55.62 -40.55 18.70
CA GLN A 452 56.01 -41.89 18.23
C GLN A 452 57.37 -42.32 18.79
N GLY A 453 58.36 -41.43 18.79
CA GLY A 453 59.68 -41.68 19.37
C GLY A 453 59.62 -42.01 20.86
N GLN A 454 58.82 -41.27 21.64
CA GLN A 454 58.58 -41.54 23.06
C GLN A 454 57.87 -42.86 23.29
N LYS A 455 56.88 -43.20 22.46
CA LYS A 455 56.16 -44.48 22.57
C LYS A 455 57.06 -45.69 22.26
N VAL A 456 57.95 -45.56 21.28
CA VAL A 456 58.99 -46.56 20.99
C VAL A 456 59.98 -46.63 22.15
N GLY A 457 60.42 -45.49 22.67
CA GLY A 457 61.32 -45.42 23.83
C GLY A 457 60.75 -46.13 25.07
N ASN A 458 59.50 -45.83 25.44
CA ASN A 458 58.82 -46.46 26.57
C ASN A 458 58.68 -47.98 26.37
N ASN A 459 58.29 -48.45 25.17
CA ASN A 459 58.24 -49.88 24.87
C ASN A 459 59.61 -50.57 24.97
N VAL A 460 60.70 -49.90 24.63
CA VAL A 460 62.06 -50.44 24.79
C VAL A 460 62.44 -50.53 26.27
N VAL A 461 62.08 -49.53 27.07
CA VAL A 461 62.28 -49.55 28.53
C VAL A 461 61.50 -50.69 29.16
N ASP A 462 60.22 -50.84 28.83
CA ASP A 462 59.35 -51.89 29.37
C ASP A 462 59.89 -53.28 29.02
N LYS A 463 60.27 -53.52 27.76
CA LYS A 463 60.90 -54.79 27.33
C LYS A 463 62.24 -55.05 28.01
N SER A 464 63.02 -53.99 28.28
CA SER A 464 64.31 -54.12 28.96
C SER A 464 64.12 -54.46 30.44
N GLN A 465 63.11 -53.90 31.09
CA GLN A 465 62.74 -54.24 32.46
C GLN A 465 62.21 -55.67 32.57
N GLU A 466 61.39 -56.12 31.62
CA GLU A 466 60.89 -57.50 31.54
C GLU A 466 62.05 -58.50 31.41
N LYS A 467 62.99 -58.23 30.49
CA LYS A 467 64.17 -59.09 30.25
C LYS A 467 65.16 -59.08 31.41
N ALA A 468 65.31 -57.93 32.10
CA ALA A 468 66.08 -57.85 33.34
C ALA A 468 65.42 -58.66 34.47
N GLY A 469 64.09 -58.67 34.54
CA GLY A 469 63.32 -59.53 35.44
C GLY A 469 63.55 -61.02 35.17
N GLU A 470 63.51 -61.44 33.90
CA GLU A 470 63.80 -62.83 33.50
C GLU A 470 65.23 -63.27 33.86
N LEU A 471 66.23 -62.40 33.64
CA LEU A 471 67.62 -62.68 33.97
C LEU A 471 67.84 -62.80 35.48
N LYS A 472 67.17 -61.95 36.27
CA LYS A 472 67.18 -62.03 37.73
C LYS A 472 66.56 -63.34 38.23
N GLY A 473 65.47 -63.78 37.61
CA GLY A 473 64.83 -65.07 37.90
C GLY A 473 65.72 -66.28 37.53
N LYS A 474 66.40 -66.25 36.38
CA LYS A 474 67.37 -67.29 35.98
C LYS A 474 68.60 -67.34 36.91
N GLY A 475 69.11 -66.18 37.33
CA GLY A 475 70.21 -66.09 38.30
C GLY A 475 69.84 -66.69 39.65
N GLN A 476 68.64 -66.42 40.18
CA GLN A 476 68.16 -67.02 41.43
C GLN A 476 68.01 -68.54 41.34
N LYS A 477 67.59 -69.06 40.18
CA LYS A 477 67.46 -70.52 39.95
C LYS A 477 68.84 -71.22 39.94
N LEU A 478 69.81 -70.65 39.23
CA LEU A 478 71.20 -71.14 39.20
C LEU A 478 71.87 -71.16 40.57
N PHE A 479 71.66 -70.12 41.40
CA PHE A 479 72.20 -70.09 42.76
C PHE A 479 71.43 -70.97 43.76
N GLY A 480 70.15 -71.26 43.51
CA GLY A 480 69.36 -72.22 44.29
C GLY A 480 69.80 -73.66 44.04
N ASP A 481 70.08 -74.02 42.78
CA ASP A 481 70.50 -75.36 42.39
C ASP A 481 71.94 -75.68 42.85
N LEU A 482 72.81 -74.67 42.98
CA LEU A 482 74.16 -74.81 43.55
C LEU A 482 74.18 -75.12 45.07
N LYS A 483 73.08 -74.87 45.81
CA LYS A 483 73.01 -75.17 47.25
C LYS A 483 72.51 -76.59 47.58
N ASN A 484 71.92 -77.30 46.62
CA ASN A 484 71.25 -78.59 46.87
C ASN A 484 71.95 -79.81 46.23
N GLY A 485 73.14 -79.64 45.65
CA GLY A 485 73.82 -80.67 44.86
C GLY A 485 75.19 -81.08 45.37
N THR A 486 75.31 -81.64 46.58
CA THR A 486 76.35 -82.67 46.85
C THR A 486 75.93 -83.59 47.98
N SER A 487 75.66 -84.84 47.60
CA SER A 487 75.35 -86.00 48.41
C SER A 487 76.63 -86.67 48.94
N VAL A 488 76.55 -87.15 50.17
CA VAL A 488 76.84 -88.54 50.60
C VAL A 488 77.79 -89.34 49.71
N LEU A 489 78.90 -89.79 50.30
CA LEU A 489 79.50 -91.09 49.98
C LEU A 489 79.95 -91.81 51.27
N PRO A 490 80.02 -93.16 51.24
CA PRO A 490 79.74 -94.02 52.38
C PRO A 490 80.99 -94.66 53.00
N GLY A 491 80.86 -95.04 54.28
CA GLY A 491 81.86 -95.75 55.08
C GLY A 491 81.58 -95.58 56.55
#